data_AF-A0A966KSI9-F1
#
_entry.id   AF-A0A966KSI9-F1
#
_cell.length_a   1.000
_cell.length_b   1.000
_cell.length_c   1.000
_cell.angle_alpha   90.00
_cell.angle_beta   90.00
_cell.angle_gamma   90.00
#
_symmetry.space_group_name_H-M   'P 1'
#
loop_
_entity.id
_entity.type
_entity.pdbx_description
1 polymer ?
#
loop_
_entity_poly.entity_id
_entity_poly.type
_entity_poly.pdbx_seq_one_letter_code
_entity_poly.pdbx_strand_id
1 'polypeptide(L)'
;MEFSAACDRYVSAQTPFPSRLRVKPIQGAPGVFEMTWSFAGPDGRATWDWTEVQVADDAGGTVQMPAVRWRRIGDHGIFRQP
;
A
#
# COMPACT_ATOMS: atom_id res chain seq x y z
N MET A 1 -4.77 -17.83 4.38
CA MET A 1 -3.73 -16.79 4.60
C MET A 1 -4.07 -16.07 5.91
N GLU A 2 -3.19 -16.05 6.90
CA GLU A 2 -3.52 -15.52 8.23
C GLU A 2 -3.03 -14.06 8.34
N PHE A 3 -3.95 -13.11 8.18
CA PHE A 3 -3.68 -11.72 8.52
C PHE A 3 -3.84 -11.53 10.03
N SER A 4 -3.19 -10.51 10.58
CA SER A 4 -3.41 -10.14 11.98
C SER A 4 -4.88 -9.75 12.19
N ALA A 5 -5.50 -10.20 13.29
CA ALA A 5 -6.87 -9.82 13.66
C ALA A 5 -7.09 -8.30 13.79
N ALA A 6 -6.01 -7.52 13.89
CA ALA A 6 -6.07 -6.06 13.81
C ALA A 6 -6.47 -5.56 12.41
N CYS A 7 -6.05 -6.24 11.35
CA CYS A 7 -6.39 -5.92 9.97
C CYS A 7 -7.89 -6.13 9.70
N ASP A 8 -8.47 -7.22 10.22
CA ASP A 8 -9.90 -7.53 10.02
C ASP A 8 -10.80 -6.45 10.63
N ARG A 9 -10.45 -5.93 11.81
CA ARG A 9 -11.17 -4.80 12.43
C ARG A 9 -11.03 -3.49 11.65
N TYR A 10 -9.92 -3.30 10.95
CA TYR A 10 -9.68 -2.08 10.19
C TYR A 10 -10.47 -2.07 8.87
N VAL A 11 -10.65 -3.24 8.25
CA VAL A 11 -11.44 -3.41 7.01
C VAL A 11 -12.91 -3.03 7.22
N SER A 12 -13.51 -3.41 8.35
CA SER A 12 -14.93 -3.12 8.62
C SER A 12 -15.22 -1.65 8.91
N ALA A 13 -14.20 -0.86 9.28
CA ALA A 13 -14.35 0.52 9.74
C ALA A 13 -14.07 1.58 8.66
N GLN A 14 -13.65 1.19 7.44
CA GLN A 14 -13.22 2.11 6.35
C GLN A 14 -12.34 3.27 6.86
N THR A 15 -11.46 2.97 7.80
CA THR A 15 -10.72 4.02 8.50
C THR A 15 -9.66 4.60 7.55
N PRO A 16 -9.51 5.94 7.47
CA PRO A 16 -8.48 6.56 6.65
C PRO A 16 -7.09 6.14 7.13
N PHE A 17 -6.14 6.06 6.21
CA PHE A 17 -4.75 5.75 6.53
C PHE A 17 -4.23 6.60 7.70
N PRO A 18 -3.42 6.03 8.61
CA PRO A 18 -2.80 6.79 9.67
C PRO A 18 -2.05 8.01 9.11
N SER A 19 -2.31 9.19 9.65
CA SER A 19 -1.73 10.46 9.16
C SER A 19 -0.19 10.44 9.12
N ARG A 20 0.45 9.67 9.99
CA ARG A 20 1.91 9.47 10.02
C ARG A 20 2.45 8.87 8.72
N LEU A 21 1.68 8.04 8.02
CA LEU A 21 2.09 7.48 6.72
C LEU A 21 2.09 8.51 5.60
N ARG A 22 1.46 9.68 5.79
CA ARG A 22 1.43 10.79 4.81
C ARG A 22 1.02 10.33 3.39
N VAL A 23 0.05 9.42 3.30
CA VAL A 23 -0.41 8.85 2.03
C VAL A 23 -1.09 9.94 1.19
N LYS A 24 -0.65 10.13 -0.05
CA LYS A 24 -1.25 11.09 -1.01
C LYS A 24 -0.92 10.73 -2.47
N PRO A 25 -1.72 11.19 -3.46
CA PRO A 25 -1.41 10.94 -4.87
C PRO A 25 -0.16 11.72 -5.32
N ILE A 26 0.60 11.14 -6.24
CA ILE A 26 1.77 11.80 -6.87
C ILE A 26 1.29 12.68 -8.02
N GLN A 27 1.72 13.94 -8.01
CA GLN A 27 1.45 14.87 -9.10
C GLN A 27 2.15 14.42 -10.39
N GLY A 28 1.42 14.36 -11.50
CA GLY A 28 1.97 13.93 -12.80
C GLY A 28 2.04 12.41 -13.01
N ALA A 29 1.64 11.60 -12.02
CA ALA A 29 1.54 10.15 -12.13
C ALA A 29 0.15 9.65 -11.67
N PRO A 30 -0.89 9.74 -12.53
CA PRO A 30 -2.25 9.34 -12.18
C PRO A 30 -2.31 7.89 -11.68
N GLY A 31 -3.01 7.67 -10.56
CA GLY A 31 -3.17 6.34 -9.95
C GLY A 31 -2.00 5.89 -9.08
N VAL A 32 -0.88 6.62 -9.05
CA VAL A 32 0.26 6.34 -8.17
C VAL A 32 0.19 7.19 -6.91
N PHE A 33 0.44 6.56 -5.78
CA PHE A 33 0.44 7.17 -4.45
C PHE A 33 1.84 7.14 -3.85
N GLU A 34 2.14 8.10 -2.98
CA GLU A 34 3.32 8.11 -2.13
C GLU A 34 2.96 7.86 -0.66
N MET A 35 3.91 7.36 0.12
CA MET A 35 3.83 7.31 1.58
C MET A 35 5.20 7.39 2.26
N THR A 36 5.21 7.73 3.54
CA THR A 36 6.36 7.57 4.44
C THR A 36 6.28 6.20 5.12
N TRP A 37 7.22 5.29 4.81
CA TRP A 37 7.23 3.90 5.33
C TRP A 37 8.26 3.67 6.45
N SER A 38 9.26 4.54 6.57
CA SER A 38 10.25 4.50 7.66
C SER A 38 10.36 5.88 8.29
N PHE A 39 10.32 5.91 9.62
CA PHE A 39 10.51 7.10 10.45
C PHE A 39 11.92 7.17 11.04
N ALA A 40 12.81 6.22 10.69
CA ALA A 40 14.21 6.21 11.09
C ALA A 40 15.07 6.73 9.93
N GLY A 41 15.91 7.74 10.18
CA GLY A 41 16.76 8.38 9.15
C GLY A 41 16.03 9.48 8.37
N PRO A 42 16.42 9.79 7.11
CA PRO A 42 15.84 10.90 6.30
C PRO A 42 14.37 10.69 5.84
N ASP A 43 13.56 10.00 6.66
CA ASP A 43 12.23 9.46 6.38
C ASP A 43 12.20 8.59 5.10
N GLY A 44 12.03 7.27 5.21
CA GLY A 44 11.86 6.39 4.05
C GLY A 44 10.58 6.72 3.27
N ARG A 45 10.65 6.71 1.93
CA ARG A 45 9.53 6.93 1.00
C ARG A 45 9.22 5.65 0.22
N ALA A 46 7.95 5.48 -0.13
CA ALA A 46 7.52 4.42 -1.02
C ALA A 46 6.45 4.94 -1.98
N THR A 47 6.49 4.46 -3.22
CA THR A 47 5.46 4.68 -4.25
C THR A 47 4.74 3.38 -4.56
N TRP A 48 3.43 3.46 -4.80
CA TRP A 48 2.58 2.29 -5.00
C TRP A 48 1.32 2.62 -5.83
N ASP A 49 0.70 1.59 -6.39
CA ASP A 49 -0.60 1.68 -7.07
C ASP A 49 -1.56 0.58 -6.58
N TRP A 50 -2.86 0.81 -6.72
CA TRP A 50 -3.87 -0.23 -6.47
C TRP A 50 -3.87 -1.24 -7.61
N THR A 51 -3.98 -2.52 -7.26
CA THR A 51 -4.10 -3.63 -8.21
C THR A 51 -5.07 -4.67 -7.66
N GLU A 52 -5.40 -5.66 -8.48
CA GLU A 52 -6.01 -6.90 -8.04
C GLU A 52 -5.03 -8.05 -8.22
N VAL A 53 -5.16 -9.08 -7.38
CA VAL A 53 -4.40 -10.33 -7.48
C VAL A 53 -5.33 -11.52 -7.28
N GLN A 54 -5.06 -12.61 -8.01
CA GLN A 54 -5.73 -13.88 -7.78
C GLN A 54 -5.06 -14.60 -6.61
N VAL A 55 -5.84 -15.00 -5.62
CA VAL A 55 -5.39 -15.81 -4.49
C VAL A 55 -6.27 -17.05 -4.35
N ALA A 56 -5.68 -18.14 -3.86
CA ALA A 56 -6.44 -19.35 -3.56
C ALA A 56 -7.37 -19.10 -2.36
N ASP A 57 -8.59 -19.63 -2.42
CA ASP A 57 -9.48 -19.72 -1.26
C ASP A 57 -9.26 -21.03 -0.49
N ASP A 58 -9.86 -21.13 0.70
CA ASP A 58 -9.72 -22.31 1.56
C ASP A 58 -10.46 -23.55 1.01
N ALA A 59 -11.31 -23.39 -0.02
CA ALA A 59 -12.04 -24.46 -0.70
C ALA A 59 -11.35 -24.95 -1.98
N GLY A 60 -10.16 -24.44 -2.30
CA GLY A 60 -9.38 -24.80 -3.49
C GLY A 60 -9.80 -24.05 -4.77
N GLY A 61 -10.64 -23.03 -4.67
CA GLY A 61 -10.95 -22.08 -5.72
C GLY A 61 -9.94 -20.92 -5.79
N THR A 62 -10.19 -19.96 -6.69
CA THR A 62 -9.45 -18.70 -6.75
C THR A 62 -10.39 -17.52 -6.66
N VAL A 63 -9.99 -16.52 -5.90
CA VAL A 63 -10.73 -15.27 -5.71
C VAL A 63 -9.85 -14.07 -6.09
N GLN A 64 -10.46 -13.05 -6.68
CA GLN A 64 -9.80 -11.77 -6.91
C GLN A 64 -9.81 -10.95 -5.62
N MET A 65 -8.64 -10.47 -5.21
CA MET A 65 -8.52 -9.62 -4.03
C MET A 65 -7.82 -8.29 -4.35
N PRO A 66 -8.29 -7.17 -3.78
CA PRO A 66 -7.61 -5.90 -3.89
C PRO A 66 -6.24 -5.98 -3.21
N ALA A 67 -5.24 -5.39 -3.84
CA ALA A 67 -3.87 -5.39 -3.36
C ALA A 67 -3.16 -4.08 -3.65
N VAL A 68 -2.05 -3.86 -2.94
CA VAL A 68 -1.11 -2.77 -3.17
C VAL A 68 0.07 -3.31 -3.96
N ARG A 69 0.36 -2.69 -5.10
CA ARG A 69 1.57 -2.95 -5.86
C ARG A 69 2.64 -1.93 -5.48
N TRP A 70 3.72 -2.41 -4.87
CA TRP A 70 4.90 -1.58 -4.61
C TRP A 70 5.64 -1.29 -5.91
N ARG A 71 5.93 -0.01 -6.18
CA ARG A 71 6.69 0.42 -7.36
C ARG A 71 8.14 0.70 -7.01
N ARG A 72 8.36 1.57 -6.01
CA ARG A 72 9.67 1.94 -5.49
C ARG A 72 9.63 2.10 -3.98
N ILE A 73 10.72 1.74 -3.31
CA ILE A 73 10.91 1.90 -1.87
C ILE A 73 12.33 2.39 -1.66
N GLY A 74 12.52 3.49 -0.93
CA GLY A 74 13.83 4.08 -0.75
C GLY A 74 13.77 5.42 -0.01
N ASP A 75 14.69 6.32 -0.35
CA ASP A 75 14.70 7.69 0.13
C ASP A 75 13.90 8.61 -0.81
N HIS A 76 14.13 9.92 -0.74
CA HIS A 76 13.45 10.90 -1.59
C HIS A 76 13.73 10.76 -3.09
N GLY A 77 14.77 10.03 -3.49
CA GLY A 77 15.17 9.86 -4.89
C GLY A 77 14.16 9.07 -5.73
N ILE A 78 13.28 8.29 -5.11
CA ILE A 78 12.31 7.45 -5.81
C ILE A 78 11.29 8.25 -6.62
N PHE A 79 11.08 9.54 -6.31
CA PHE A 79 10.12 10.38 -7.02
C PHE A 79 10.56 10.80 -8.43
N ARG A 80 11.83 10.58 -8.80
CA ARG A 80 12.28 10.85 -10.19
C ARG A 80 11.70 9.85 -11.19
N GLN A 81 11.42 8.63 -10.74
CA GLN A 81 10.85 7.54 -11.54
C GLN A 81 9.91 6.71 -10.66
N PRO A 82 8.70 7.25 -10.38
CA PRO A 82 7.81 6.74 -9.36
C PRO A 82 7.13 5.39 -9.69
#